data_AF-A0A419HAV8-F1
#
_entry.id   AF-A0A419HAV8-F1
#
_cell.length_a   1.000
_cell.length_b   1.000
_cell.length_c   1.000
_cell.angle_alpha   90.00
_cell.angle_beta   90.00
_cell.angle_gamma   90.00
#
_symmetry.space_group_name_H-M   'P 1'
#
loop_
_entity.id
_entity.type
_entity.pdbx_description
1 polymer ?
#
loop_
_entity_poly.entity_id
_entity_poly.type
_entity_poly.pdbx_seq_one_letter_code
_entity_poly.pdbx_strand_id
1 'polypeptide(L)'
;MPPADGNDLLPLGSGFELVRRGYDRAQVDDHLERLDADLRILAADRDAAVAQARELARQLETARAENDRLNQQVDRLSAPPTNIEGLSERLQRMLKLAQDEADEITARAEAEAAEQKTAAENEATQLRTRYEKLIAEVDAKRTEQEAQHKKTIADAKETATKTVSDAEQAAKALEIESKARRTKVEEDFEIAMATRRNEAMRELAEQEATSKSEAEKRLREATEESQRRVREATEESEKRLREATQESNRRVQEATDEASKRLREATEESTKRTTEAQQRVTDLVQLRGQIAGQVRVARSLLLQAEPLLEPLQDEQGTITGPKKQQVVEAPKPAPAAENGKPAENAPASTTAADATTRIQRSTPQQPGKPEAAARN
;
A
#
# COMPACT_ATOMS: atom_id res chain seq x y z
N MET A 1 -135.71 -57.20 -77.64
CA MET A 1 -136.93 -57.75 -77.04
C MET A 1 -137.49 -56.67 -76.13
N PRO A 2 -138.74 -56.21 -76.29
CA PRO A 2 -139.31 -55.20 -75.41
C PRO A 2 -139.63 -55.80 -74.04
N PRO A 3 -139.46 -55.05 -72.93
CA PRO A 3 -140.16 -55.36 -71.69
C PRO A 3 -141.67 -55.09 -71.90
N ALA A 4 -142.52 -55.95 -71.36
CA ALA A 4 -143.97 -55.85 -71.53
C ALA A 4 -144.60 -54.80 -70.60
N ASP A 5 -145.76 -54.27 -71.00
CA ASP A 5 -146.64 -53.50 -70.14
C ASP A 5 -147.01 -54.31 -68.89
N GLY A 6 -146.89 -53.68 -67.72
CA GLY A 6 -146.89 -54.40 -66.44
C GLY A 6 -147.26 -53.51 -65.26
N ASN A 7 -148.26 -52.66 -65.42
CA ASN A 7 -148.87 -51.91 -64.32
C ASN A 7 -150.37 -51.69 -64.58
N ASP A 8 -151.10 -52.80 -64.67
CA ASP A 8 -152.56 -52.84 -64.59
C ASP A 8 -152.98 -52.45 -63.16
N LEU A 9 -153.03 -51.14 -62.92
CA LEU A 9 -153.31 -50.51 -61.63
C LEU A 9 -154.81 -50.63 -61.30
N LEU A 10 -155.21 -51.87 -61.01
CA LEU A 10 -156.47 -52.20 -60.34
C LEU A 10 -156.62 -51.29 -59.11
N PRO A 11 -157.69 -50.48 -59.01
CA PRO A 11 -157.91 -49.64 -57.85
C PRO A 11 -158.33 -50.51 -56.67
N LEU A 12 -157.35 -50.95 -55.88
CA LEU A 12 -157.58 -51.58 -54.58
C LEU A 12 -158.37 -50.59 -53.73
N GLY A 13 -159.62 -50.92 -53.42
CA GLY A 13 -160.55 -50.02 -52.75
C GLY A 13 -160.01 -49.54 -51.41
N SER A 14 -159.75 -48.24 -51.30
CA SER A 14 -159.15 -47.59 -50.13
C SER A 14 -160.15 -47.42 -48.98
N GLY A 15 -160.67 -48.54 -48.47
CA GLY A 15 -161.60 -48.56 -47.34
C GLY A 15 -161.58 -49.90 -46.60
N PHE A 16 -161.23 -49.85 -45.31
CA PHE A 16 -161.41 -50.98 -44.39
C PHE A 16 -162.90 -51.16 -44.04
N GLU A 17 -163.30 -52.39 -43.71
CA GLU A 17 -164.67 -52.70 -43.28
C GLU A 17 -164.96 -52.16 -41.87
N LEU A 18 -166.06 -51.43 -41.69
CA LEU A 18 -166.40 -50.78 -40.42
C LEU A 18 -167.14 -51.75 -39.47
N VAL A 19 -166.43 -52.25 -38.47
CA VAL A 19 -166.98 -53.11 -37.41
C VAL A 19 -167.29 -52.30 -36.14
N ARG A 20 -168.34 -52.67 -35.40
CA ARG A 20 -168.90 -51.95 -34.21
C ARG A 20 -167.92 -51.73 -33.03
N ARG A 21 -166.68 -52.23 -33.13
CA ARG A 21 -165.57 -52.00 -32.18
C ARG A 21 -164.21 -52.02 -32.90
N GLY A 22 -164.14 -51.38 -34.07
CA GLY A 22 -162.91 -51.22 -34.85
C GLY A 22 -161.96 -50.15 -34.30
N TYR A 23 -160.82 -49.96 -35.00
CA TYR A 23 -159.90 -48.85 -34.77
C TYR A 23 -160.52 -47.50 -35.19
N ASP A 24 -160.01 -46.40 -34.63
CA ASP A 24 -160.39 -45.06 -35.06
C ASP A 24 -159.90 -44.82 -36.50
N ARG A 25 -160.84 -44.55 -37.40
CA ARG A 25 -160.54 -44.33 -38.82
C ARG A 25 -159.55 -43.18 -39.03
N ALA A 26 -159.67 -42.09 -38.29
CA ALA A 26 -158.76 -40.96 -38.47
C ALA A 26 -157.31 -41.37 -38.18
N GLN A 27 -157.09 -42.17 -37.12
CA GLN A 27 -155.77 -42.66 -36.74
C GLN A 27 -155.21 -43.70 -37.72
N VAL A 28 -156.08 -44.46 -38.39
CA VAL A 28 -155.68 -45.43 -39.44
C VAL A 28 -155.33 -44.70 -40.74
N ASP A 29 -156.15 -43.75 -41.17
CA ASP A 29 -155.90 -42.93 -42.37
C ASP A 29 -154.59 -42.11 -42.17
N ASP A 30 -154.38 -41.49 -41.00
CA ASP A 30 -153.12 -40.86 -40.56
C ASP A 30 -151.91 -41.80 -40.62
N HIS A 31 -152.08 -43.06 -40.20
CA HIS A 31 -150.97 -44.02 -40.16
C HIS A 31 -150.63 -44.54 -41.56
N LEU A 32 -151.64 -44.75 -42.42
CA LEU A 32 -151.42 -45.07 -43.81
C LEU A 32 -150.69 -43.92 -44.51
N GLU A 33 -151.10 -42.66 -44.36
CA GLU A 33 -150.41 -41.53 -45.00
C GLU A 33 -148.92 -41.45 -44.60
N ARG A 34 -148.59 -41.77 -43.34
CA ARG A 34 -147.19 -41.89 -42.88
C ARG A 34 -146.46 -43.06 -43.54
N LEU A 35 -147.05 -44.25 -43.59
CA LEU A 35 -146.45 -45.41 -44.27
C LEU A 35 -146.25 -45.15 -45.77
N ASP A 36 -147.18 -44.43 -46.39
CA ASP A 36 -147.14 -44.02 -47.80
C ASP A 36 -146.04 -42.96 -48.04
N ALA A 37 -145.77 -42.09 -47.06
CA ALA A 37 -144.62 -41.18 -47.07
C ALA A 37 -143.30 -41.93 -46.87
N ASP A 38 -143.22 -42.84 -45.89
CA ASP A 38 -142.05 -43.68 -45.62
C ASP A 38 -141.69 -44.56 -46.85
N LEU A 39 -142.69 -45.13 -47.52
CA LEU A 39 -142.49 -45.89 -48.78
C LEU A 39 -142.00 -45.01 -49.93
N ARG A 40 -142.44 -43.75 -50.03
CA ARG A 40 -141.92 -42.79 -51.02
C ARG A 40 -140.46 -42.42 -50.73
N ILE A 41 -140.11 -42.24 -49.45
CA ILE A 41 -138.72 -41.99 -49.02
C ILE A 41 -137.84 -43.21 -49.35
N LEU A 42 -138.24 -44.41 -48.93
CA LEU A 42 -137.51 -45.65 -49.22
C LEU A 42 -137.37 -45.94 -50.73
N ALA A 43 -138.35 -45.58 -51.55
CA ALA A 43 -138.25 -45.67 -53.01
C ALA A 43 -137.22 -44.67 -53.57
N ALA A 44 -137.20 -43.43 -53.07
CA ALA A 44 -136.21 -42.43 -53.45
C ALA A 44 -134.78 -42.82 -53.02
N ASP A 45 -134.62 -43.32 -51.79
CA ASP A 45 -133.34 -43.81 -51.27
C ASP A 45 -132.82 -45.02 -52.06
N ARG A 46 -133.70 -45.97 -52.40
CA ARG A 46 -133.38 -47.10 -53.29
C ARG A 46 -132.90 -46.60 -54.65
N ASP A 47 -133.62 -45.66 -55.26
CA ASP A 47 -133.30 -45.20 -56.61
C ASP A 47 -132.04 -44.32 -56.64
N ALA A 48 -131.76 -43.57 -55.56
CA ALA A 48 -130.49 -42.90 -55.33
C ALA A 48 -129.33 -43.91 -55.16
N ALA A 49 -129.51 -44.97 -54.37
CA ALA A 49 -128.51 -46.03 -54.21
C ALA A 49 -128.25 -46.79 -55.53
N VAL A 50 -129.29 -47.05 -56.33
CA VAL A 50 -129.16 -47.65 -57.68
C VAL A 50 -128.43 -46.69 -58.64
N ALA A 51 -128.65 -45.38 -58.54
CA ALA A 51 -127.90 -44.39 -59.31
C ALA A 51 -126.41 -44.36 -58.91
N GLN A 52 -126.11 -44.36 -57.61
CA GLN A 52 -124.74 -44.43 -57.09
C GLN A 52 -124.03 -45.73 -57.51
N ALA A 53 -124.69 -46.88 -57.42
CA ALA A 53 -124.14 -48.16 -57.86
C ALA A 53 -123.82 -48.20 -59.37
N ARG A 54 -124.69 -47.60 -60.20
CA ARG A 54 -124.44 -47.44 -61.65
C ARG A 54 -123.26 -46.52 -61.96
N GLU A 55 -123.07 -45.48 -61.17
CA GLU A 55 -121.96 -44.54 -61.36
C GLU A 55 -120.61 -45.13 -60.89
N LEU A 56 -120.60 -45.80 -59.74
CA LEU A 56 -119.43 -46.57 -59.29
C LEU A 56 -119.04 -47.68 -60.29
N ALA A 57 -120.02 -48.33 -60.93
CA ALA A 57 -119.74 -49.30 -61.99
C ALA A 57 -119.00 -48.68 -63.19
N ARG A 58 -119.43 -47.50 -63.67
CA ARG A 58 -118.74 -46.77 -64.75
C ARG A 58 -117.33 -46.34 -64.38
N GLN A 59 -117.13 -45.87 -63.15
CA GLN A 59 -115.81 -45.48 -62.65
C GLN A 59 -114.87 -46.70 -62.59
N LEU A 60 -115.39 -47.85 -62.15
CA LEU A 60 -114.66 -49.12 -62.10
C LEU A 60 -114.36 -49.66 -63.52
N GLU A 61 -115.29 -49.56 -64.46
CA GLU A 61 -115.05 -49.87 -65.90
C GLU A 61 -113.99 -48.94 -66.51
N THR A 62 -114.02 -47.65 -66.19
CA THR A 62 -113.03 -46.66 -66.65
C THR A 62 -111.64 -46.98 -66.10
N ALA A 63 -111.53 -47.24 -64.80
CA ALA A 63 -110.28 -47.61 -64.14
C ALA A 63 -109.72 -48.96 -64.65
N ARG A 64 -110.60 -49.93 -64.96
CA ARG A 64 -110.19 -51.18 -65.64
C ARG A 64 -109.61 -50.89 -67.03
N ALA A 65 -110.33 -50.13 -67.86
CA ALA A 65 -109.86 -49.78 -69.20
C ALA A 65 -108.55 -48.96 -69.19
N GLU A 66 -108.29 -48.17 -68.14
CA GLU A 66 -107.00 -47.51 -67.92
C GLU A 66 -105.91 -48.49 -67.50
N ASN A 67 -106.16 -49.39 -66.55
CA ASN A 67 -105.23 -50.45 -66.18
C ASN A 67 -104.87 -51.35 -67.36
N ASP A 68 -105.85 -51.74 -68.19
CA ASP A 68 -105.63 -52.55 -69.39
C ASP A 68 -104.76 -51.82 -70.43
N ARG A 69 -104.90 -50.49 -70.57
CA ARG A 69 -104.01 -49.67 -71.42
C ARG A 69 -102.59 -49.58 -70.87
N LEU A 70 -102.45 -49.37 -69.56
CA LEU A 70 -101.15 -49.31 -68.89
C LEU A 70 -100.42 -50.66 -68.96
N ASN A 71 -101.12 -51.76 -68.69
CA ASN A 71 -100.60 -53.12 -68.83
C ASN A 71 -100.15 -53.39 -70.28
N GLN A 72 -100.99 -53.09 -71.28
CA GLN A 72 -100.59 -53.20 -72.69
C GLN A 72 -99.39 -52.32 -73.07
N GLN A 73 -99.19 -51.16 -72.41
CA GLN A 73 -98.01 -50.33 -72.62
C GLN A 73 -96.77 -50.95 -71.97
N VAL A 74 -96.89 -51.52 -70.77
CA VAL A 74 -95.81 -52.26 -70.09
C VAL A 74 -95.42 -53.51 -70.87
N ASP A 75 -96.39 -54.27 -71.41
CA ASP A 75 -96.14 -55.44 -72.26
C ASP A 75 -95.35 -55.05 -73.52
N ARG A 76 -95.75 -53.96 -74.21
CA ARG A 76 -95.04 -53.45 -75.39
C ARG A 76 -93.62 -52.95 -75.09
N LEU A 77 -93.36 -52.43 -73.89
CA LEU A 77 -92.04 -51.91 -73.49
C LEU A 77 -91.12 -53.00 -72.90
N SER A 78 -91.69 -54.07 -72.35
CA SER A 78 -90.96 -55.20 -71.75
C SER A 78 -90.67 -56.33 -72.74
N ALA A 79 -91.52 -56.54 -73.74
CA ALA A 79 -91.27 -57.47 -74.83
C ALA A 79 -89.97 -57.14 -75.62
N PRO A 80 -89.32 -58.15 -76.24
CA PRO A 80 -88.21 -57.90 -77.17
C PRO A 80 -88.68 -56.99 -78.33
N PRO A 81 -87.91 -55.95 -78.71
CA PRO A 81 -88.36 -54.96 -79.69
C PRO A 81 -88.38 -55.55 -81.10
N THR A 82 -89.58 -55.92 -81.57
CA THR A 82 -89.85 -56.38 -82.94
C THR A 82 -90.11 -55.24 -83.93
N ASN A 83 -90.43 -54.04 -83.43
CA ASN A 83 -90.72 -52.84 -84.22
C ASN A 83 -89.74 -51.69 -83.90
N ILE A 84 -89.40 -50.90 -84.92
CA ILE A 84 -88.42 -49.80 -84.85
C ILE A 84 -88.88 -48.69 -83.87
N GLU A 85 -90.18 -48.41 -83.80
CA GLU A 85 -90.76 -47.38 -82.91
C GLU A 85 -90.60 -47.74 -81.42
N GLY A 86 -90.81 -49.01 -81.05
CA GLY A 86 -90.58 -49.48 -79.68
C GLY A 86 -89.11 -49.43 -79.27
N LEU A 87 -88.19 -49.64 -80.23
CA LEU A 87 -86.76 -49.42 -80.02
C LEU A 87 -86.46 -47.95 -79.76
N SER A 88 -87.06 -47.02 -80.51
CA SER A 88 -86.80 -45.58 -80.34
C SER A 88 -87.38 -45.02 -79.05
N GLU A 89 -88.60 -45.42 -78.63
CA GLU A 89 -89.14 -45.06 -77.31
C GLU A 89 -88.25 -45.57 -76.16
N ARG A 90 -87.79 -46.83 -76.23
CA ARG A 90 -86.92 -47.40 -75.19
C ARG A 90 -85.55 -46.73 -75.14
N LEU A 91 -84.98 -46.38 -76.29
CA LEU A 91 -83.74 -45.61 -76.36
C LEU A 91 -83.93 -44.19 -75.81
N GLN A 92 -85.04 -43.51 -76.11
CA GLN A 92 -85.34 -42.19 -75.55
C GLN A 92 -85.49 -42.22 -74.02
N ARG A 93 -86.19 -43.23 -73.47
CA ARG A 93 -86.31 -43.42 -72.01
C ARG A 93 -84.97 -43.76 -71.36
N MET A 94 -84.13 -44.57 -72.02
CA MET A 94 -82.79 -44.92 -71.54
C MET A 94 -81.83 -43.72 -71.57
N LEU A 95 -81.84 -42.94 -72.66
CA LEU A 95 -81.08 -41.70 -72.78
C LEU A 95 -81.52 -40.67 -71.73
N LYS A 96 -82.83 -40.51 -71.51
CA LYS A 96 -83.32 -39.64 -70.45
C LYS A 96 -82.86 -40.12 -69.08
N LEU A 97 -83.03 -41.40 -68.74
CA LEU A 97 -82.61 -41.91 -67.42
C LEU A 97 -81.09 -41.78 -67.21
N ALA A 98 -80.28 -42.04 -68.24
CA ALA A 98 -78.83 -41.84 -68.18
C ALA A 98 -78.44 -40.35 -68.08
N GLN A 99 -79.27 -39.43 -68.58
CA GLN A 99 -79.08 -37.99 -68.40
C GLN A 99 -79.53 -37.53 -67.00
N ASP A 100 -80.70 -37.98 -66.53
CA ASP A 100 -81.17 -37.73 -65.16
C ASP A 100 -80.13 -38.27 -64.12
N GLU A 101 -79.50 -39.42 -64.39
CA GLU A 101 -78.42 -40.01 -63.58
C GLU A 101 -77.09 -39.24 -63.69
N ALA A 102 -76.72 -38.73 -64.88
CA ALA A 102 -75.55 -37.87 -65.05
C ALA A 102 -75.73 -36.51 -64.33
N ASP A 103 -76.95 -35.97 -64.34
CA ASP A 103 -77.32 -34.75 -63.62
C ASP A 103 -77.31 -35.00 -62.08
N GLU A 104 -77.71 -36.19 -61.59
CA GLU A 104 -77.51 -36.55 -60.17
C GLU A 104 -76.02 -36.69 -59.80
N ILE A 105 -75.21 -37.37 -60.62
CA ILE A 105 -73.78 -37.57 -60.38
C ILE A 105 -73.04 -36.23 -60.35
N THR A 106 -73.34 -35.32 -61.28
CA THR A 106 -72.74 -33.98 -61.31
C THR A 106 -73.21 -33.13 -60.13
N ALA A 107 -74.50 -33.13 -59.79
CA ALA A 107 -75.00 -32.43 -58.61
C ALA A 107 -74.37 -32.93 -57.29
N ARG A 108 -74.18 -34.26 -57.14
CA ARG A 108 -73.47 -34.84 -55.99
C ARG A 108 -72.00 -34.41 -55.97
N ALA A 109 -71.30 -34.49 -57.10
CA ALA A 109 -69.90 -34.08 -57.19
C ALA A 109 -69.69 -32.57 -56.93
N GLU A 110 -70.62 -31.71 -57.37
CA GLU A 110 -70.59 -30.28 -57.07
C GLU A 110 -70.86 -30.00 -55.58
N ALA A 111 -71.80 -30.71 -54.96
CA ALA A 111 -72.06 -30.63 -53.52
C ALA A 111 -70.85 -31.05 -52.68
N GLU A 112 -70.27 -32.24 -52.96
CA GLU A 112 -69.07 -32.73 -52.28
C GLU A 112 -67.87 -31.78 -52.49
N ALA A 113 -67.71 -31.22 -53.70
CA ALA A 113 -66.66 -30.24 -53.98
C ALA A 113 -66.91 -28.88 -53.29
N ALA A 114 -68.15 -28.49 -53.04
CA ALA A 114 -68.49 -27.30 -52.26
C ALA A 114 -68.22 -27.52 -50.77
N GLU A 115 -68.63 -28.66 -50.21
CA GLU A 115 -68.32 -29.04 -48.83
C GLU A 115 -66.80 -29.07 -48.59
N GLN A 116 -66.04 -29.76 -49.45
CA GLN A 116 -64.57 -29.81 -49.34
C GLN A 116 -63.90 -28.42 -49.41
N LYS A 117 -64.39 -27.51 -50.27
CA LYS A 117 -63.90 -26.11 -50.32
C LYS A 117 -64.18 -25.39 -49.01
N THR A 118 -65.42 -25.43 -48.51
CA THR A 118 -65.76 -24.75 -47.25
C THR A 118 -65.00 -25.34 -46.05
N ALA A 119 -64.76 -26.66 -46.02
CA ALA A 119 -63.93 -27.30 -45.01
C ALA A 119 -62.48 -26.77 -45.07
N ALA A 120 -61.86 -26.77 -46.25
CA ALA A 120 -60.50 -26.27 -46.44
C ALA A 120 -60.35 -24.76 -46.12
N GLU A 121 -61.36 -23.94 -46.44
CA GLU A 121 -61.40 -22.51 -46.08
C GLU A 121 -61.56 -22.30 -44.57
N ASN A 122 -62.38 -23.10 -43.91
CA ASN A 122 -62.53 -23.11 -42.45
C ASN A 122 -61.23 -23.56 -41.75
N GLU A 123 -60.55 -24.59 -42.24
CA GLU A 123 -59.25 -25.02 -41.72
C GLU A 123 -58.17 -23.95 -41.95
N ALA A 124 -58.12 -23.35 -43.14
CA ALA A 124 -57.15 -22.29 -43.45
C ALA A 124 -57.36 -21.03 -42.59
N THR A 125 -58.60 -20.66 -42.29
CA THR A 125 -58.91 -19.51 -41.40
C THR A 125 -58.64 -19.82 -39.92
N GLN A 126 -58.93 -21.03 -39.45
CA GLN A 126 -58.52 -21.50 -38.12
C GLN A 126 -56.99 -21.52 -37.98
N LEU A 127 -56.27 -21.99 -38.99
CA LEU A 127 -54.80 -22.04 -38.98
C LEU A 127 -54.19 -20.63 -38.99
N ARG A 128 -54.71 -19.72 -39.82
CA ARG A 128 -54.30 -18.29 -39.83
C ARG A 128 -54.51 -17.62 -38.47
N THR A 129 -55.72 -17.70 -37.92
CA THR A 129 -56.03 -17.07 -36.61
C THR A 129 -55.26 -17.69 -35.45
N ARG A 130 -54.88 -18.98 -35.54
CA ARG A 130 -53.96 -19.62 -34.58
C ARG A 130 -52.54 -19.07 -34.69
N TYR A 131 -52.00 -18.91 -35.90
CA TYR A 131 -50.66 -18.34 -36.09
C TYR A 131 -50.60 -16.85 -35.72
N GLU A 132 -51.63 -16.08 -36.06
CA GLU A 132 -51.75 -14.66 -35.67
C GLU A 132 -51.69 -14.49 -34.15
N LYS A 133 -52.46 -15.30 -33.39
CA LYS A 133 -52.39 -15.35 -31.92
C LYS A 133 -51.01 -15.76 -31.42
N LEU A 134 -50.38 -16.77 -32.03
CA LEU A 134 -49.06 -17.24 -31.62
C LEU A 134 -47.97 -16.17 -31.85
N ILE A 135 -48.04 -15.43 -32.96
CA ILE A 135 -47.14 -14.32 -33.26
C ILE A 135 -47.34 -13.21 -32.21
N ALA A 136 -48.58 -12.79 -31.98
CA ALA A 136 -48.90 -11.78 -30.96
C ALA A 136 -48.45 -12.19 -29.55
N GLU A 137 -48.58 -13.47 -29.17
CA GLU A 137 -48.05 -14.01 -27.92
C GLU A 137 -46.51 -13.96 -27.84
N VAL A 138 -45.81 -14.25 -28.94
CA VAL A 138 -44.34 -14.21 -29.01
C VAL A 138 -43.84 -12.77 -28.93
N ASP A 139 -44.47 -11.83 -29.63
CA ASP A 139 -44.12 -10.41 -29.57
C ASP A 139 -44.44 -9.79 -28.20
N ALA A 140 -45.54 -10.19 -27.55
CA ALA A 140 -45.85 -9.81 -26.17
C ALA A 140 -44.79 -10.33 -25.19
N LYS A 141 -44.45 -11.63 -25.25
CA LYS A 141 -43.40 -12.24 -24.41
C LYS A 141 -42.04 -11.59 -24.66
N ARG A 142 -41.70 -11.29 -25.91
CA ARG A 142 -40.47 -10.59 -26.29
C ARG A 142 -40.42 -9.18 -25.72
N THR A 143 -41.48 -8.39 -25.87
CA THR A 143 -41.51 -7.00 -25.36
C THR A 143 -41.47 -6.96 -23.83
N GLU A 144 -42.12 -7.90 -23.14
CA GLU A 144 -41.99 -8.08 -21.70
C GLU A 144 -40.56 -8.44 -21.29
N GLN A 145 -39.95 -9.45 -21.93
CA GLN A 145 -38.56 -9.85 -21.66
C GLN A 145 -37.57 -8.71 -21.93
N GLU A 146 -37.72 -7.98 -23.04
CA GLU A 146 -36.92 -6.80 -23.33
C GLU A 146 -37.08 -5.71 -22.26
N ALA A 147 -38.28 -5.52 -21.69
CA ALA A 147 -38.51 -4.57 -20.60
C ALA A 147 -37.88 -5.05 -19.28
N GLN A 148 -38.01 -6.34 -18.93
CA GLN A 148 -37.37 -6.96 -17.77
C GLN A 148 -35.83 -6.89 -17.87
N HIS A 149 -35.26 -7.15 -19.04
CA HIS A 149 -33.82 -7.00 -19.30
C HIS A 149 -33.37 -5.53 -19.23
N LYS A 150 -34.11 -4.59 -19.83
CA LYS A 150 -33.80 -3.15 -19.73
C LYS A 150 -33.83 -2.67 -18.27
N LYS A 151 -34.80 -3.13 -17.47
CA LYS A 151 -34.87 -2.83 -16.04
C LYS A 151 -33.71 -3.43 -15.26
N THR A 152 -33.47 -4.75 -15.36
CA THR A 152 -32.38 -5.41 -14.61
C THR A 152 -31.00 -4.86 -14.98
N ILE A 153 -30.78 -4.44 -16.23
CA ILE A 153 -29.55 -3.73 -16.64
C ILE A 153 -29.47 -2.31 -16.04
N ALA A 154 -30.59 -1.60 -15.87
CA ALA A 154 -30.62 -0.31 -15.19
C ALA A 154 -30.34 -0.46 -13.68
N ASP A 155 -31.05 -1.36 -13.00
CA ASP A 155 -30.88 -1.66 -11.58
C ASP A 155 -29.44 -2.13 -11.27
N ALA A 156 -28.85 -2.97 -12.13
CA ALA A 156 -27.45 -3.40 -12.03
C ALA A 156 -26.45 -2.27 -12.28
N LYS A 157 -26.74 -1.31 -13.18
CA LYS A 157 -25.89 -0.14 -13.39
C LYS A 157 -25.96 0.83 -12.22
N GLU A 158 -27.15 1.07 -11.65
CA GLU A 158 -27.32 1.96 -10.50
C GLU A 158 -26.66 1.39 -9.23
N THR A 159 -26.79 0.09 -8.99
CA THR A 159 -26.09 -0.58 -7.87
C THR A 159 -24.57 -0.59 -8.09
N ALA A 160 -24.09 -0.77 -9.32
CA ALA A 160 -22.66 -0.66 -9.63
C ALA A 160 -22.11 0.76 -9.42
N THR A 161 -22.79 1.81 -9.90
CA THR A 161 -22.31 3.19 -9.73
C THR A 161 -22.34 3.64 -8.27
N LYS A 162 -23.34 3.22 -7.49
CA LYS A 162 -23.35 3.40 -6.02
C LYS A 162 -22.17 2.71 -5.37
N THR A 163 -21.98 1.41 -5.62
CA THR A 163 -20.88 0.62 -5.04
C THR A 163 -19.50 1.21 -5.37
N VAL A 164 -19.30 1.69 -6.60
CA VAL A 164 -18.05 2.37 -7.00
C VAL A 164 -17.89 3.72 -6.28
N SER A 165 -18.94 4.53 -6.17
CA SER A 165 -18.89 5.81 -5.49
C SER A 165 -18.63 5.66 -3.97
N ASP A 166 -19.26 4.68 -3.34
CA ASP A 166 -19.07 4.37 -1.91
C ASP A 166 -17.65 3.84 -1.66
N ALA A 167 -17.14 2.96 -2.54
CA ALA A 167 -15.76 2.47 -2.48
C ALA A 167 -14.72 3.59 -2.71
N GLU A 168 -14.97 4.52 -3.64
CA GLU A 168 -14.14 5.70 -3.84
C GLU A 168 -14.13 6.62 -2.61
N GLN A 169 -15.28 6.85 -1.98
CA GLN A 169 -15.40 7.66 -0.76
C GLN A 169 -14.66 7.01 0.41
N ALA A 170 -14.84 5.70 0.61
CA ALA A 170 -14.12 4.93 1.62
C ALA A 170 -12.60 4.94 1.38
N ALA A 171 -12.15 4.78 0.13
CA ALA A 171 -10.73 4.86 -0.22
C ALA A 171 -10.13 6.25 0.09
N LYS A 172 -10.82 7.33 -0.28
CA LYS A 172 -10.40 8.71 0.00
C LYS A 172 -10.36 8.99 1.51
N ALA A 173 -11.33 8.49 2.28
CA ALA A 173 -11.34 8.61 3.73
C ALA A 173 -10.16 7.85 4.37
N LEU A 174 -9.89 6.62 3.95
CA LEU A 174 -8.74 5.82 4.40
C LEU A 174 -7.39 6.43 3.99
N GLU A 175 -7.29 7.07 2.82
CA GLU A 175 -6.07 7.79 2.42
C GLU A 175 -5.82 9.01 3.32
N ILE A 176 -6.85 9.82 3.59
CA ILE A 176 -6.78 10.97 4.50
C ILE A 176 -6.39 10.51 5.91
N GLU A 177 -7.03 9.46 6.43
CA GLU A 177 -6.71 8.92 7.76
C GLU A 177 -5.29 8.33 7.82
N SER A 178 -4.89 7.55 6.82
CA SER A 178 -3.54 6.99 6.70
C SER A 178 -2.48 8.08 6.63
N LYS A 179 -2.75 9.16 5.89
CA LYS A 179 -1.87 10.33 5.82
C LYS A 179 -1.77 11.05 7.18
N ALA A 180 -2.88 11.32 7.85
CA ALA A 180 -2.89 11.96 9.17
C ALA A 180 -2.21 11.10 10.25
N ARG A 181 -2.36 9.77 10.17
CA ARG A 181 -1.62 8.81 11.02
C ARG A 181 -0.11 8.86 10.74
N ARG A 182 0.32 8.98 9.48
CA ARG A 182 1.75 9.12 9.12
C ARG A 182 2.34 10.43 9.62
N THR A 183 1.72 11.57 9.32
CA THR A 183 2.24 12.87 9.77
C THR A 183 2.31 12.95 11.28
N LYS A 184 1.33 12.41 12.01
CA LYS A 184 1.41 12.32 13.48
C LYS A 184 2.58 11.44 13.95
N VAL A 185 2.82 10.28 13.33
CA VAL A 185 3.95 9.41 13.70
C VAL A 185 5.29 10.07 13.36
N GLU A 186 5.36 10.87 12.29
CA GLU A 186 6.52 11.69 11.94
C GLU A 186 6.75 12.81 12.98
N GLU A 187 5.70 13.54 13.38
CA GLU A 187 5.73 14.56 14.45
C GLU A 187 6.14 13.97 15.81
N ASP A 188 5.49 12.88 16.26
CA ASP A 188 5.80 12.19 17.52
C ASP A 188 7.26 11.67 17.52
N PHE A 189 7.77 11.20 16.37
CA PHE A 189 9.15 10.75 16.19
C PHE A 189 10.15 11.90 16.21
N GLU A 190 9.88 13.03 15.54
CA GLU A 190 10.73 14.22 15.59
C GLU A 190 10.82 14.77 17.03
N ILE A 191 9.71 14.82 17.76
CA ILE A 191 9.67 15.23 19.18
C ILE A 191 10.51 14.30 20.04
N ALA A 192 10.36 12.98 19.87
CA ALA A 192 11.13 11.99 20.62
C ALA A 192 12.64 12.06 20.32
N MET A 193 13.01 12.23 19.04
CA MET A 193 14.41 12.32 18.62
C MET A 193 15.06 13.66 18.99
N ALA A 194 14.30 14.77 18.97
CA ALA A 194 14.75 16.06 19.50
C ALA A 194 14.97 16.01 21.01
N THR A 195 14.06 15.37 21.76
CA THR A 195 14.19 15.16 23.21
C THR A 195 15.45 14.35 23.51
N ARG A 196 15.60 13.17 22.90
CA ARG A 196 16.78 12.30 23.07
C ARG A 196 18.09 12.98 22.66
N ARG A 197 18.07 13.82 21.61
CA ARG A 197 19.24 14.63 21.22
C ARG A 197 19.59 15.67 22.27
N ASN A 198 18.59 16.35 22.85
CA ASN A 198 18.81 17.35 23.89
C ASN A 198 19.31 16.71 25.20
N GLU A 199 18.83 15.50 25.53
CA GLU A 199 19.32 14.70 26.66
C GLU A 199 20.78 14.29 26.46
N ALA A 200 21.12 13.66 25.31
CA ALA A 200 22.50 13.28 25.00
C ALA A 200 23.47 14.49 24.93
N MET A 201 23.00 15.66 24.47
CA MET A 201 23.78 16.91 24.49
C MET A 201 23.99 17.45 25.92
N ARG A 202 23.04 17.24 26.84
CA ARG A 202 23.22 17.58 28.27
C ARG A 202 24.19 16.62 28.95
N GLU A 203 24.03 15.32 28.76
CA GLU A 203 24.95 14.30 29.28
C GLU A 203 26.40 14.57 28.80
N LEU A 204 26.58 14.89 27.51
CA LEU A 204 27.90 15.25 26.97
C LEU A 204 28.44 16.56 27.59
N ALA A 205 27.60 17.58 27.76
CA ALA A 205 28.00 18.83 28.40
C ALA A 205 28.36 18.66 29.89
N GLU A 206 27.67 17.76 30.61
CA GLU A 206 27.96 17.40 32.00
C GLU A 206 29.25 16.57 32.10
N GLN A 207 29.48 15.63 31.18
CA GLN A 207 30.75 14.90 31.06
C GLN A 207 31.92 15.83 30.73
N GLU A 208 31.73 16.80 29.83
CA GLU A 208 32.72 17.84 29.55
C GLU A 208 32.97 18.74 30.78
N ALA A 209 31.92 19.19 31.48
CA ALA A 209 32.03 20.08 32.63
C ALA A 209 32.71 19.40 33.83
N THR A 210 32.38 18.14 34.11
CA THR A 210 33.05 17.33 35.12
C THR A 210 34.51 17.07 34.75
N SER A 211 34.79 16.65 33.51
CA SER A 211 36.16 16.44 33.02
C SER A 211 37.01 17.72 33.09
N LYS A 212 36.45 18.88 32.72
CA LYS A 212 37.11 20.20 32.85
C LYS A 212 37.35 20.55 34.32
N SER A 213 36.37 20.34 35.20
CA SER A 213 36.51 20.59 36.64
C SER A 213 37.58 19.69 37.29
N GLU A 214 37.67 18.42 36.92
CA GLU A 214 38.75 17.55 37.38
C GLU A 214 40.11 17.94 36.82
N ALA A 215 40.19 18.31 35.53
CA ALA A 215 41.43 18.79 34.92
C ALA A 215 41.91 20.08 35.60
N GLU A 216 41.02 21.02 35.91
CA GLU A 216 41.33 22.21 36.69
C GLU A 216 41.77 21.89 38.11
N LYS A 217 41.13 20.94 38.81
CA LYS A 217 41.57 20.51 40.15
C LYS A 217 42.99 19.95 40.11
N ARG A 218 43.25 18.98 39.22
CA ARG A 218 44.59 18.39 39.02
C ARG A 218 45.63 19.44 38.63
N LEU A 219 45.27 20.44 37.81
CA LEU A 219 46.15 21.55 37.45
C LEU A 219 46.46 22.45 38.66
N ARG A 220 45.45 22.78 39.48
CA ARG A 220 45.62 23.57 40.72
C ARG A 220 46.48 22.82 41.73
N GLU A 221 46.15 21.56 42.03
CA GLU A 221 46.89 20.67 42.92
C GLU A 221 48.36 20.53 42.48
N ALA A 222 48.62 20.28 41.19
CA ALA A 222 49.99 20.20 40.66
C ALA A 222 50.72 21.56 40.67
N THR A 223 50.00 22.67 40.50
CA THR A 223 50.56 24.03 40.58
C THR A 223 50.89 24.40 42.02
N GLU A 224 50.03 24.05 42.97
CA GLU A 224 50.24 24.24 44.41
C GLU A 224 51.38 23.37 44.92
N GLU A 225 51.46 22.09 44.51
CA GLU A 225 52.60 21.23 44.86
C GLU A 225 53.90 21.71 44.22
N SER A 226 53.87 22.13 42.96
CA SER A 226 55.02 22.74 42.28
C SER A 226 55.50 24.01 43.01
N GLN A 227 54.58 24.91 43.38
CA GLN A 227 54.91 26.07 44.20
C GLN A 227 55.42 25.68 45.58
N ARG A 228 54.90 24.61 46.21
CA ARG A 228 55.37 24.14 47.52
C ARG A 228 56.81 23.62 47.42
N ARG A 229 57.10 22.77 46.44
CA ARG A 229 58.45 22.24 46.14
C ARG A 229 59.42 23.37 45.78
N VAL A 230 58.99 24.39 45.02
CA VAL A 230 59.80 25.58 44.71
C VAL A 230 60.08 26.38 45.98
N ARG A 231 59.08 26.63 46.84
CA ARG A 231 59.28 27.32 48.13
C ARG A 231 60.24 26.56 49.04
N GLU A 232 60.00 25.26 49.24
CA GLU A 232 60.88 24.35 50.01
C GLU A 232 62.32 24.39 49.47
N ALA A 233 62.51 24.32 48.15
CA ALA A 233 63.83 24.40 47.53
C ALA A 233 64.47 25.80 47.64
N THR A 234 63.70 26.90 47.57
CA THR A 234 64.24 28.24 47.81
C THR A 234 64.57 28.47 49.28
N GLU A 235 63.78 27.96 50.22
CA GLU A 235 64.05 28.03 51.66
C GLU A 235 65.27 27.19 52.04
N GLU A 236 65.44 25.99 51.45
CA GLU A 236 66.66 25.19 51.65
C GLU A 236 67.89 25.85 50.99
N SER A 237 67.74 26.39 49.78
CA SER A 237 68.81 27.14 49.10
C SER A 237 69.24 28.37 49.89
N GLU A 238 68.28 29.16 50.38
CA GLU A 238 68.53 30.30 51.28
C GLU A 238 69.15 29.85 52.61
N LYS A 239 68.70 28.74 53.20
CA LYS A 239 69.30 28.19 54.42
C LYS A 239 70.77 27.81 54.19
N ARG A 240 71.06 27.07 53.12
CA ARG A 240 72.44 26.72 52.70
C ARG A 240 73.28 27.97 52.41
N LEU A 241 72.71 29.00 51.79
CA LEU A 241 73.35 30.31 51.54
C LEU A 241 73.63 31.07 52.85
N ARG A 242 72.69 31.09 53.79
CA ARG A 242 72.86 31.69 55.12
C ARG A 242 73.93 30.95 55.92
N GLU A 243 73.92 29.61 55.91
CA GLU A 243 74.92 28.76 56.55
C GLU A 243 76.31 28.96 55.94
N ALA A 244 76.43 28.94 54.61
CA ALA A 244 77.70 29.22 53.92
C ALA A 244 78.19 30.67 54.12
N THR A 245 77.28 31.64 54.24
CA THR A 245 77.62 33.04 54.55
C THR A 245 78.06 33.18 56.01
N GLN A 246 77.44 32.45 56.94
CA GLN A 246 77.86 32.40 58.35
C GLN A 246 79.21 31.70 58.50
N GLU A 247 79.46 30.60 57.79
CA GLU A 247 80.79 29.97 57.73
C GLU A 247 81.84 30.90 57.11
N SER A 248 81.51 31.58 56.01
CA SER A 248 82.42 32.54 55.36
C SER A 248 82.75 33.70 56.30
N ASN A 249 81.74 34.33 56.91
CA ASN A 249 81.91 35.39 57.89
C ASN A 249 82.68 34.92 59.13
N ARG A 250 82.44 33.69 59.59
CA ARG A 250 83.18 33.07 60.70
C ARG A 250 84.65 32.85 60.33
N ARG A 251 84.96 32.30 59.15
CA ARG A 251 86.34 32.12 58.68
C ARG A 251 87.04 33.46 58.47
N VAL A 252 86.32 34.50 58.01
CA VAL A 252 86.83 35.87 57.96
C VAL A 252 87.08 36.42 59.36
N GLN A 253 86.18 36.21 60.32
CA GLN A 253 86.36 36.60 61.72
C GLN A 253 87.58 35.90 62.33
N GLU A 254 87.66 34.57 62.26
CA GLU A 254 88.80 33.76 62.72
C GLU A 254 90.12 34.21 62.05
N ALA A 255 90.12 34.50 60.75
CA ALA A 255 91.28 35.03 60.05
C ALA A 255 91.65 36.47 60.46
N THR A 256 90.67 37.34 60.75
CA THR A 256 90.91 38.70 61.27
C THR A 256 91.34 38.70 62.73
N ASP A 257 90.86 37.75 63.54
CA ASP A 257 91.29 37.55 64.92
C ASP A 257 92.72 37.01 64.94
N GLU A 258 93.06 36.02 64.10
CA GLU A 258 94.44 35.59 63.86
C GLU A 258 95.33 36.74 63.36
N ALA A 259 94.85 37.55 62.40
CA ALA A 259 95.61 38.70 61.90
C ALA A 259 95.81 39.76 63.00
N SER A 260 94.79 40.02 63.83
CA SER A 260 94.90 40.94 64.97
C SER A 260 95.81 40.39 66.06
N LYS A 261 95.85 39.06 66.25
CA LYS A 261 96.74 38.38 67.18
C LYS A 261 98.19 38.44 66.69
N ARG A 262 98.45 38.09 65.43
CA ARG A 262 99.78 38.26 64.79
C ARG A 262 100.23 39.73 64.80
N LEU A 263 99.31 40.67 64.61
CA LEU A 263 99.59 42.11 64.72
C LEU A 263 99.93 42.51 66.16
N ARG A 264 99.16 42.04 67.17
CA ARG A 264 99.48 42.26 68.59
C ARG A 264 100.84 41.69 68.93
N GLU A 265 101.10 40.43 68.62
CA GLU A 265 102.38 39.74 68.82
C GLU A 265 103.53 40.51 68.15
N ALA A 266 103.36 40.98 66.91
CA ALA A 266 104.35 41.82 66.22
C ALA A 266 104.54 43.21 66.86
N THR A 267 103.48 43.86 67.37
CA THR A 267 103.59 45.13 68.11
C THR A 267 104.19 44.94 69.50
N GLU A 268 103.98 43.80 70.14
CA GLU A 268 104.63 43.42 71.39
C GLU A 268 106.11 43.11 71.17
N GLU A 269 106.50 42.39 70.12
CA GLU A 269 107.91 42.25 69.73
C GLU A 269 108.53 43.60 69.39
N SER A 270 107.83 44.48 68.67
CA SER A 270 108.32 45.81 68.31
C SER A 270 108.52 46.70 69.54
N THR A 271 107.59 46.66 70.50
CA THR A 271 107.72 47.40 71.77
C THR A 271 108.76 46.80 72.72
N LYS A 272 108.95 45.47 72.72
CA LYS A 272 110.09 44.80 73.40
C LYS A 272 111.42 45.23 72.77
N ARG A 273 111.56 45.19 71.43
CA ARG A 273 112.77 45.63 70.72
C ARG A 273 113.08 47.12 70.91
N THR A 274 112.07 48.00 70.94
CA THR A 274 112.30 49.44 71.21
C THR A 274 112.61 49.70 72.68
N THR A 275 111.98 49.02 73.65
CA THR A 275 112.34 49.17 75.07
C THR A 275 113.73 48.61 75.40
N GLU A 276 114.14 47.48 74.82
CA GLU A 276 115.53 46.99 74.87
C GLU A 276 116.53 48.00 74.27
N ALA A 277 116.18 48.64 73.14
CA ALA A 277 117.01 49.67 72.54
C ALA A 277 117.10 50.92 73.44
N GLN A 278 115.99 51.35 74.05
CA GLN A 278 115.95 52.45 75.00
C GLN A 278 116.82 52.18 76.24
N GLN A 279 116.80 50.95 76.76
CA GLN A 279 117.65 50.51 77.86
C GLN A 279 119.13 50.56 77.46
N ARG A 280 119.51 49.93 76.33
CA ARG A 280 120.90 49.96 75.83
C ARG A 280 121.43 51.39 75.59
N VAL A 281 120.59 52.31 75.12
CA VAL A 281 120.94 53.74 75.00
C VAL A 281 121.14 54.39 76.38
N THR A 282 120.31 54.04 77.37
CA THR A 282 120.42 54.57 78.74
C THR A 282 121.69 54.08 79.43
N ASP A 283 122.04 52.80 79.28
CA ASP A 283 123.25 52.19 79.84
C ASP A 283 124.53 52.83 79.25
N LEU A 284 124.54 53.08 77.92
CA LEU A 284 125.63 53.79 77.25
C LEU A 284 125.80 55.24 77.74
N VAL A 285 124.71 55.92 78.12
CA VAL A 285 124.78 57.25 78.73
C VAL A 285 125.37 57.19 80.15
N GLN A 286 125.06 56.16 80.95
CA GLN A 286 125.66 55.97 82.28
C GLN A 286 127.16 55.62 82.19
N LEU A 287 127.55 54.70 81.30
CA LEU A 287 128.95 54.35 81.03
C LEU A 287 129.77 55.57 80.58
N ARG A 288 129.21 56.40 79.68
CA ARG A 288 129.83 57.68 79.29
C ARG A 288 130.04 58.61 80.50
N GLY A 289 129.10 58.63 81.44
CA GLY A 289 129.21 59.39 82.69
C GLY A 289 130.38 58.93 83.57
N GLN A 290 130.53 57.62 83.76
CA GLN A 290 131.62 57.03 84.55
C GLN A 290 133.01 57.29 83.93
N ILE A 291 133.15 57.07 82.62
CA ILE A 291 134.41 57.31 81.88
C ILE A 291 134.79 58.81 81.91
N ALA A 292 133.80 59.71 81.76
CA ALA A 292 134.03 61.17 81.87
C ALA A 292 134.38 61.65 83.30
N GLY A 293 134.18 60.81 84.32
CA GLY A 293 134.71 61.02 85.67
C GLY A 293 136.18 60.66 85.76
N GLN A 294 136.55 59.44 85.32
CA GLN A 294 137.90 58.89 85.42
C GLN A 294 138.95 59.73 84.68
N VAL A 295 138.63 60.22 83.47
CA VAL A 295 139.53 61.07 82.66
C VAL A 295 139.87 62.41 83.35
N ARG A 296 139.03 62.89 84.29
CA ARG A 296 139.27 64.17 84.99
C ARG A 296 140.19 64.02 86.21
N VAL A 297 140.33 62.81 86.75
CA VAL A 297 141.24 62.51 87.88
C VAL A 297 142.63 62.11 87.38
N ALA A 298 142.73 61.36 86.29
CA ALA A 298 144.02 60.94 85.72
C ALA A 298 144.88 62.12 85.18
N ARG A 299 144.25 63.26 84.86
CA ARG A 299 144.91 64.41 84.23
C ARG A 299 145.83 65.23 85.16
N SER A 300 145.89 64.94 86.46
CA SER A 300 146.69 65.69 87.45
C SER A 300 147.95 64.99 87.95
N LEU A 301 148.24 63.74 87.54
CA LEU A 301 149.33 62.93 88.15
C LEU A 301 150.41 62.38 87.20
N LEU A 302 150.29 62.54 85.88
CA LEU A 302 151.35 62.21 84.93
C LEU A 302 151.65 63.39 83.99
N LEU A 303 152.12 64.47 84.62
CA LEU A 303 152.75 65.64 83.98
C LEU A 303 154.27 65.64 84.29
N GLN A 304 154.89 64.46 84.20
CA GLN A 304 156.33 64.22 84.36
C GLN A 304 156.80 63.30 83.21
N ALA A 305 157.76 63.75 82.41
CA ALA A 305 158.42 63.02 81.31
C ALA A 305 157.46 62.46 80.21
N GLU A 306 157.33 62.98 78.99
CA GLU A 306 158.23 63.80 78.15
C GLU A 306 159.59 63.09 77.85
N PRO A 307 160.01 62.83 76.58
CA PRO A 307 159.38 63.10 75.27
C PRO A 307 159.54 62.00 74.17
N LEU A 308 159.22 62.39 72.91
CA LEU A 308 159.85 62.04 71.60
C LEU A 308 159.40 60.82 70.73
N LEU A 309 159.40 61.11 69.40
CA LEU A 309 159.40 60.26 68.18
C LEU A 309 158.06 59.56 67.83
N GLU A 310 157.33 59.81 66.71
CA GLU A 310 157.61 60.10 65.27
C GLU A 310 158.01 58.89 64.40
N PRO A 311 157.78 58.87 63.06
CA PRO A 311 156.89 59.71 62.20
C PRO A 311 155.68 58.86 61.66
N LEU A 312 155.13 58.79 60.42
CA LEU A 312 155.38 59.25 59.02
C LEU A 312 154.06 59.41 58.21
N GLN A 313 154.07 60.35 57.24
CA GLN A 313 153.70 60.29 55.79
C GLN A 313 152.88 59.10 55.22
N ASP A 314 152.05 59.19 54.16
CA ASP A 314 151.49 60.28 53.31
C ASP A 314 150.35 59.62 52.45
N GLU A 315 149.64 60.19 51.46
CA GLU A 315 149.77 61.48 50.75
C GLU A 315 148.38 62.14 50.45
N GLN A 316 147.93 62.14 49.18
CA GLN A 316 147.16 63.20 48.52
C GLN A 316 146.47 62.73 47.21
N GLY A 317 145.53 63.54 46.67
CA GLY A 317 145.01 63.47 45.28
C GLY A 317 143.71 62.64 45.09
N THR A 318 142.48 63.11 44.82
CA THR A 318 141.84 64.27 44.12
C THR A 318 141.44 64.07 42.64
N ILE A 319 140.39 64.82 42.22
CA ILE A 319 139.93 65.19 40.85
C ILE A 319 139.06 64.19 40.01
N THR A 320 137.80 64.62 39.73
CA THR A 320 136.83 64.35 38.61
C THR A 320 136.65 62.98 37.91
N GLY A 321 135.40 62.66 37.53
CA GLY A 321 135.07 61.69 36.45
C GLY A 321 135.28 62.24 35.02
N PRO A 322 134.99 61.51 33.91
CA PRO A 322 133.70 60.81 33.67
C PRO A 322 133.75 59.49 32.82
N LYS A 323 132.55 58.95 32.49
CA LYS A 323 132.18 58.05 31.35
C LYS A 323 133.00 56.77 30.99
N LYS A 324 132.28 55.63 31.07
CA LYS A 324 132.13 54.52 30.07
C LYS A 324 133.17 53.38 29.87
N GLN A 325 132.63 52.15 29.81
CA GLN A 325 132.99 50.97 28.94
C GLN A 325 134.30 50.20 29.25
N GLN A 326 134.53 48.90 28.92
CA GLN A 326 133.72 47.68 28.57
C GLN A 326 134.67 46.42 28.63
N VAL A 327 134.28 45.13 28.47
CA VAL A 327 132.95 44.50 28.24
C VAL A 327 132.37 43.94 29.57
N VAL A 328 132.34 42.66 29.99
CA VAL A 328 132.61 41.28 29.45
C VAL A 328 131.79 40.33 30.38
N GLU A 329 131.15 39.21 30.00
CA GLU A 329 130.85 38.65 28.65
C GLU A 329 129.56 37.77 28.63
N ALA A 330 129.61 36.48 28.23
CA ALA A 330 128.50 35.70 27.63
C ALA A 330 128.67 34.14 27.81
N PRO A 331 127.71 33.25 27.42
CA PRO A 331 126.44 33.49 26.70
C PRO A 331 125.15 32.74 27.22
N LYS A 332 123.98 33.20 26.71
CA LYS A 332 122.72 32.54 26.20
C LYS A 332 122.37 31.04 26.53
N PRO A 333 121.12 30.53 26.31
CA PRO A 333 119.93 31.13 25.65
C PRO A 333 118.52 30.84 26.27
N ALA A 334 117.50 31.43 25.63
CA ALA A 334 116.16 30.83 25.40
C ALA A 334 115.95 30.74 23.86
N PRO A 335 115.08 29.86 23.28
CA PRO A 335 113.62 30.14 23.19
C PRO A 335 112.69 28.91 22.95
N ALA A 336 111.39 29.18 22.67
CA ALA A 336 110.50 28.44 21.73
C ALA A 336 110.06 26.97 22.05
N ALA A 337 109.02 26.38 21.43
CA ALA A 337 107.72 26.88 20.90
C ALA A 337 106.81 25.69 20.51
N GLU A 338 105.53 25.98 20.21
CA GLU A 338 104.64 25.28 19.25
C GLU A 338 104.12 23.82 19.43
N ASN A 339 102.82 23.69 19.11
CA ASN A 339 102.10 22.59 18.44
C ASN A 339 101.86 21.21 19.11
N GLY A 340 100.60 20.73 19.02
CA GLY A 340 100.14 19.44 19.56
C GLY A 340 98.63 19.13 19.43
N LYS A 341 98.07 19.17 18.22
CA LYS A 341 96.83 18.42 17.85
C LYS A 341 97.19 16.94 17.57
N PRO A 342 96.26 15.99 17.28
CA PRO A 342 94.78 16.02 17.20
C PRO A 342 94.14 15.05 18.24
N ALA A 343 92.84 14.74 18.37
CA ALA A 343 91.63 14.74 17.51
C ALA A 343 91.45 13.55 16.53
N GLU A 344 90.82 12.47 17.01
CA GLU A 344 90.27 11.36 16.19
C GLU A 344 88.87 11.02 16.75
N ASN A 345 87.76 11.51 16.19
CA ASN A 345 87.07 11.17 14.94
C ASN A 345 86.49 9.74 14.85
N ALA A 346 85.17 9.70 14.63
CA ALA A 346 84.42 8.62 13.98
C ALA A 346 84.63 8.72 12.43
N PRO A 347 83.93 7.98 11.52
CA PRO A 347 82.82 7.03 11.74
C PRO A 347 82.87 5.75 10.87
N ALA A 348 81.79 4.96 10.91
CA ALA A 348 81.37 4.08 9.81
C ALA A 348 79.83 4.00 9.75
N SER A 349 79.25 4.02 8.55
CA SER A 349 77.79 4.13 8.33
C SER A 349 77.29 3.30 7.13
N THR A 350 76.43 2.31 7.38
CA THR A 350 75.68 1.51 6.39
C THR A 350 74.66 0.61 7.13
N THR A 351 73.50 0.18 6.63
CA THR A 351 72.79 0.39 5.34
C THR A 351 71.27 0.40 5.60
N ALA A 352 70.44 0.79 4.63
CA ALA A 352 68.97 0.73 4.71
C ALA A 352 68.37 -0.62 4.24
N ALA A 353 67.22 -0.99 4.83
CA ALA A 353 66.16 -1.87 4.31
C ALA A 353 64.88 -1.51 5.10
N ASP A 354 63.81 -0.97 4.51
CA ASP A 354 62.79 -1.59 3.63
C ASP A 354 61.74 -2.43 4.38
N ALA A 355 60.48 -1.98 4.33
CA ALA A 355 59.30 -2.66 4.88
C ALA A 355 57.97 -2.01 4.40
N THR A 356 57.73 -1.91 3.09
CA THR A 356 56.39 -1.48 2.59
C THR A 356 55.38 -2.65 2.64
N THR A 357 54.65 -2.78 3.76
CA THR A 357 53.63 -3.83 3.92
C THR A 357 52.28 -3.44 3.31
N ARG A 358 51.63 -4.39 2.65
CA ARG A 358 50.57 -4.16 1.65
C ARG A 358 49.33 -5.03 1.90
N ILE A 359 48.17 -4.37 1.99
CA ILE A 359 46.80 -4.92 1.80
C ILE A 359 46.42 -6.14 2.66
N GLN A 360 45.41 -5.95 3.53
CA GLN A 360 44.26 -6.86 3.55
C GLN A 360 42.97 -6.04 3.48
N ARG A 361 42.10 -6.35 2.51
CA ARG A 361 40.68 -5.94 2.49
C ARG A 361 39.85 -7.22 2.55
N SER A 362 38.99 -7.35 3.54
CA SER A 362 38.10 -8.49 3.70
C SER A 362 36.88 -8.40 2.76
N THR A 363 36.41 -9.58 2.32
CA THR A 363 35.32 -9.77 1.36
C THR A 363 33.95 -9.43 1.96
N PRO A 364 33.00 -8.83 1.21
CA PRO A 364 31.61 -8.74 1.65
C PRO A 364 30.88 -10.08 1.51
N GLN A 365 29.94 -10.36 2.43
CA GLN A 365 29.14 -11.59 2.44
C GLN A 365 27.64 -11.26 2.30
N GLN A 366 27.01 -11.79 1.25
CA GLN A 366 25.55 -11.98 1.19
C GLN A 366 25.22 -13.42 1.62
N PRO A 367 24.00 -13.66 2.16
CA PRO A 367 22.93 -14.17 1.29
C PRO A 367 21.53 -13.63 1.64
N GLY A 368 20.53 -13.92 0.80
CA GLY A 368 19.10 -13.79 1.15
C GLY A 368 18.23 -13.09 0.09
N LYS A 369 17.48 -13.88 -0.68
CA LYS A 369 16.26 -13.45 -1.39
C LYS A 369 15.12 -14.46 -1.09
N PRO A 370 13.84 -14.07 -1.22
CA PRO A 370 12.78 -14.63 -0.41
C PRO A 370 12.24 -15.97 -0.90
N GLU A 371 11.74 -16.77 0.05
CA GLU A 371 10.92 -17.96 -0.18
C GLU A 371 9.44 -17.57 -0.36
N ALA A 372 8.71 -18.30 -1.20
CA ALA A 372 7.32 -18.02 -1.51
C ALA A 372 6.37 -18.86 -0.65
N ALA A 373 5.42 -18.19 0.02
CA ALA A 373 4.34 -18.85 0.77
C ALA A 373 2.99 -18.65 0.06
N ALA A 374 2.55 -19.65 -0.69
CA ALA A 374 1.18 -19.71 -1.19
C ALA A 374 0.20 -20.05 -0.06
N ARG A 375 -1.00 -19.48 -0.08
CA ARG A 375 -2.18 -19.99 0.63
C ARG A 375 -3.42 -19.88 -0.26
N ASN A 376 -4.25 -20.90 -0.16
CA ASN A 376 -5.63 -20.92 -0.65
C ASN A 376 -6.53 -20.11 0.28
#